data_AF-H1LU70-F1
#
_entry.id   AF-H1LU70-F1
#
_cell.length_a   1.000
_cell.length_b   1.000
_cell.length_c   1.000
_cell.angle_alpha   90.00
_cell.angle_beta   90.00
_cell.angle_gamma   90.00
#
_symmetry.space_group_name_H-M   'P 1'
#
loop_
_entity.id
_entity.type
_entity.pdbx_description
1 polymer ?
#
loop_
_entity_poly.entity_id
_entity_poly.type
_entity_poly.pdbx_seq_one_letter_code
_entity_poly.pdbx_strand_id
1 'polypeptide(L)'
;MDTITRNKTIKLIGITEKEIRADISDLMDNEDLDIEIKPFDSKTYIILTADADTEDEAKDIIRPVSKEIKKRLGNYIYSTKEKKSLEMSVVSLLEKNELTISTAESCTGGLLAGRIINVPGVSDVYKEGFITYTNKAKRKTLGVNKATLKKYGAVSAQTAREMALGAALEADSDVSISVTGIAGPDGGTAQKPVGLVYIGVCVKNNVHVEEFRFTGDRANVREQTVISALGLLRKCILEYFS
;
A
#
# COMPACT_ATOMS: atom_id res chain seq x y z
N MET A 1 -38.63 21.97 0.75
CA MET A 1 -38.10 21.01 -0.22
C MET A 1 -37.31 19.99 0.59
N ASP A 2 -37.37 18.71 0.23
CA ASP A 2 -36.59 17.70 0.94
C ASP A 2 -35.12 17.91 0.58
N THR A 3 -34.29 18.20 1.57
CA THR A 3 -32.85 18.38 1.42
C THR A 3 -32.22 17.07 0.94
N ILE A 4 -31.38 17.15 -0.10
CA ILE A 4 -30.64 16.03 -0.67
C ILE A 4 -29.21 16.05 -0.14
N THR A 5 -28.83 15.00 0.58
CA THR A 5 -27.45 14.77 1.02
C THR A 5 -26.64 14.02 -0.03
N ARG A 6 -25.43 14.51 -0.33
CA ARG A 6 -24.47 13.82 -1.20
C ARG A 6 -23.12 13.65 -0.53
N ASN A 7 -22.61 12.42 -0.64
CA ASN A 7 -21.31 12.03 -0.12
C ASN A 7 -20.32 11.74 -1.24
N LYS A 8 -19.07 12.14 -1.05
CA LYS A 8 -17.94 11.76 -1.90
C LYS A 8 -16.77 11.27 -1.07
N THR A 9 -16.39 10.02 -1.28
CA THR A 9 -15.23 9.41 -0.62
C THR A 9 -13.98 9.53 -1.50
N ILE A 10 -12.94 10.14 -0.96
CA ILE A 10 -11.58 10.15 -1.51
C ILE A 10 -10.78 9.14 -0.69
N LYS A 11 -10.20 8.15 -1.35
CA LYS A 11 -9.50 7.03 -0.68
C LYS A 11 -7.99 7.20 -0.82
N LEU A 12 -7.30 7.25 0.32
CA LEU A 12 -5.87 7.51 0.42
C LEU A 12 -5.14 6.34 1.08
N ILE A 13 -3.85 6.20 0.76
CA ILE A 13 -2.94 5.22 1.36
C ILE A 13 -1.55 5.85 1.53
N GLY A 14 -0.85 5.49 2.60
CA GLY A 14 0.52 5.96 2.85
C GLY A 14 0.63 7.38 3.39
N ILE A 15 -0.46 7.91 3.95
CA ILE A 15 -0.51 9.22 4.61
C ILE A 15 -1.37 9.10 5.88
N THR A 16 -0.98 9.78 6.94
CA THR A 16 -1.69 9.77 8.23
C THR A 16 -2.78 10.85 8.29
N GLU A 17 -3.76 10.67 9.18
CA GLU A 17 -4.79 11.68 9.45
C GLU A 17 -4.18 13.04 9.81
N LYS A 18 -3.11 13.04 10.62
CA LYS A 18 -2.43 14.26 11.05
C LYS A 18 -1.85 15.03 9.85
N GLU A 19 -1.21 14.33 8.92
CA GLU A 19 -0.64 14.93 7.71
C GLU A 19 -1.74 15.46 6.79
N ILE A 20 -2.82 14.68 6.58
CA ILE A 20 -3.98 15.14 5.81
C ILE A 20 -4.52 16.44 6.42
N ARG A 21 -4.82 16.46 7.73
CA ARG A 21 -5.36 17.65 8.41
C ARG A 21 -4.45 18.86 8.27
N ALA A 22 -3.14 18.68 8.35
CA ALA A 22 -2.20 19.77 8.14
C ALA A 22 -2.32 20.35 6.71
N ASP A 23 -2.35 19.48 5.70
CA ASP A 23 -2.35 19.87 4.29
C ASP A 23 -3.67 20.48 3.78
N ILE A 24 -4.80 20.16 4.42
CA ILE A 24 -6.13 20.64 4.00
C ILE A 24 -6.83 21.50 5.06
N SER A 25 -6.12 21.96 6.08
CA SER A 25 -6.69 22.72 7.22
C SER A 25 -7.55 23.91 6.80
N ASP A 26 -7.11 24.68 5.79
CA ASP A 26 -7.85 25.81 5.20
C ASP A 26 -9.13 25.40 4.45
N LEU A 27 -9.23 24.14 4.02
CA LEU A 27 -10.45 23.62 3.37
C LEU A 27 -11.47 23.09 4.37
N MET A 28 -11.05 22.82 5.62
CA MET A 28 -11.92 22.25 6.65
C MET A 28 -12.88 23.27 7.27
N ASP A 29 -12.61 24.57 7.11
CA ASP A 29 -13.48 25.66 7.53
C ASP A 29 -14.41 26.05 6.38
N ASN A 30 -15.45 25.23 6.16
CA ASN A 30 -16.41 25.40 5.07
C ASN A 30 -17.84 25.23 5.59
N GLU A 31 -18.66 26.28 5.47
CA GLU A 31 -20.04 26.28 5.98
C GLU A 31 -21.00 25.41 5.14
N ASP A 32 -20.71 25.25 3.84
CA ASP A 32 -21.57 24.52 2.89
C ASP A 32 -21.18 23.03 2.76
N LEU A 33 -20.05 22.62 3.36
CA LEU A 33 -19.47 21.29 3.16
C LEU A 33 -18.83 20.74 4.44
N ASP A 34 -19.31 19.59 4.90
CA ASP A 34 -18.66 18.82 5.96
C ASP A 34 -17.52 17.94 5.40
N ILE A 35 -16.39 17.91 6.12
CA ILE A 35 -15.18 17.16 5.75
C ILE A 35 -14.75 16.27 6.91
N GLU A 36 -15.00 14.98 6.77
CA GLU A 36 -14.56 13.97 7.74
C GLU A 36 -13.31 13.23 7.24
N ILE A 37 -12.33 13.03 8.12
CA ILE A 37 -11.15 12.19 7.85
C ILE A 37 -11.25 10.96 8.74
N LYS A 38 -11.36 9.77 8.13
CA LYS A 38 -11.58 8.51 8.84
C LYS A 38 -10.49 7.48 8.53
N PRO A 39 -9.81 6.93 9.54
CA PRO A 39 -8.93 5.77 9.32
C PRO A 39 -9.76 4.54 8.93
N PHE A 40 -9.22 3.72 8.03
CA PHE A 40 -9.87 2.48 7.57
C PHE A 40 -8.80 1.45 7.23
N ASP A 41 -8.53 0.48 8.12
CA ASP A 41 -7.56 -0.61 7.90
C ASP A 41 -6.23 -0.15 7.27
N SER A 42 -5.45 0.67 7.97
CA SER A 42 -4.19 1.27 7.47
C SER A 42 -4.32 2.19 6.23
N LYS A 43 -5.53 2.42 5.73
CA LYS A 43 -5.86 3.49 4.77
C LYS A 43 -6.48 4.67 5.49
N THR A 44 -6.71 5.75 4.77
CA THR A 44 -7.46 6.89 5.29
C THR A 44 -8.40 7.41 4.22
N TYR A 45 -9.65 7.67 4.59
CA TYR A 45 -10.67 8.21 3.71
C TYR A 45 -10.99 9.65 4.10
N ILE A 46 -11.10 10.52 3.11
CA ILE A 46 -11.72 11.83 3.26
C ILE A 46 -13.13 11.72 2.71
N ILE A 47 -14.13 12.04 3.51
CA ILE A 47 -15.54 12.02 3.15
C ILE A 47 -16.01 13.47 3.09
N LEU A 48 -16.46 13.88 1.91
CA LEU A 48 -17.04 15.21 1.68
C LEU A 48 -18.56 15.04 1.63
N THR A 49 -19.28 15.78 2.46
CA THR A 49 -20.75 15.72 2.59
C THR A 49 -21.34 17.09 2.35
N ALA A 50 -22.25 17.21 1.37
CA ALA A 50 -22.98 18.44 1.09
C ALA A 50 -24.49 18.17 1.07
N ASP A 51 -25.24 19.13 1.59
CA ASP A 51 -26.70 19.15 1.60
C ASP A 51 -27.18 20.28 0.69
N ALA A 52 -28.11 19.99 -0.23
CA ALA A 52 -28.69 21.00 -1.14
C ALA A 52 -30.11 20.63 -1.58
N ASP A 53 -30.80 21.54 -2.26
CA ASP A 53 -32.16 21.28 -2.79
C ASP A 53 -32.13 20.30 -3.97
N THR A 54 -31.01 20.23 -4.71
CA THR A 54 -30.82 19.30 -5.82
C THR A 54 -29.51 18.53 -5.74
N GLU A 55 -29.45 17.37 -6.40
CA GLU A 55 -28.22 16.57 -6.49
C GLU A 55 -27.08 17.33 -7.18
N ASP A 56 -27.40 18.13 -8.21
CA ASP A 56 -26.37 18.83 -8.98
C ASP A 56 -25.78 20.02 -8.21
N GLU A 57 -26.59 20.72 -7.41
CA GLU A 57 -26.09 21.74 -6.47
C GLU A 57 -25.14 21.12 -5.43
N ALA A 58 -25.51 20.00 -4.81
CA ALA A 58 -24.64 19.33 -3.84
C ALA A 58 -23.31 18.87 -4.49
N LYS A 59 -23.33 18.39 -5.74
CA LYS A 59 -22.10 18.08 -6.50
C LYS A 59 -21.26 19.32 -6.76
N ASP A 60 -21.90 20.46 -7.03
CA ASP A 60 -21.24 21.72 -7.35
C ASP A 60 -20.54 22.32 -6.13
N ILE A 61 -21.07 22.10 -4.92
CA ILE A 61 -20.39 22.38 -3.64
C ILE A 61 -19.17 21.48 -3.46
N ILE A 62 -19.31 20.16 -3.65
CA ILE A 62 -18.23 19.17 -3.42
C ILE A 62 -17.07 19.32 -4.42
N ARG A 63 -17.38 19.66 -5.68
CA ARG A 63 -16.45 19.63 -6.82
C ARG A 63 -15.19 20.50 -6.65
N PRO A 64 -15.26 21.79 -6.26
CA PRO A 64 -14.08 22.63 -6.07
C PRO A 64 -13.17 22.11 -4.95
N VAL A 65 -13.73 21.77 -3.78
CA VAL A 65 -12.95 21.24 -2.64
C VAL A 65 -12.29 19.91 -3.01
N SER A 66 -13.03 19.01 -3.66
CA SER A 66 -12.47 17.75 -4.14
C SER A 66 -11.33 17.94 -5.15
N LYS A 67 -11.36 18.99 -5.97
CA LYS A 67 -10.28 19.31 -6.92
C LYS A 67 -9.03 19.79 -6.20
N GLU A 68 -9.18 20.62 -5.18
CA GLU A 68 -8.04 21.12 -4.40
C GLU A 68 -7.39 20.01 -3.57
N ILE A 69 -8.19 19.15 -2.92
CA ILE A 69 -7.67 17.96 -2.22
C ILE A 69 -6.87 17.06 -3.19
N LYS A 70 -7.38 16.85 -4.41
CA LYS A 70 -6.66 16.07 -5.43
C LYS A 70 -5.33 16.70 -5.84
N LYS A 71 -5.27 18.03 -5.91
CA LYS A 71 -4.05 18.76 -6.25
C LYS A 71 -2.99 18.62 -5.17
N ARG A 72 -3.39 18.69 -3.89
CA ARG A 72 -2.47 18.62 -2.74
C ARG A 72 -2.05 17.19 -2.40
N LEU A 73 -3.00 16.25 -2.42
CA LEU A 73 -2.80 14.88 -1.93
C LEU A 73 -2.79 13.82 -3.05
N GLY A 74 -2.69 14.24 -4.32
CA GLY A 74 -2.86 13.36 -5.49
C GLY A 74 -2.02 12.09 -5.46
N ASN A 75 -0.79 12.18 -4.94
CA ASN A 75 0.12 11.04 -4.84
C ASN A 75 -0.37 9.96 -3.87
N TYR A 76 -1.17 10.32 -2.87
CA TYR A 76 -1.72 9.39 -1.87
C TYR A 76 -3.10 8.84 -2.28
N ILE A 77 -3.82 9.53 -3.17
CA ILE A 77 -5.17 9.17 -3.59
C ILE A 77 -5.12 8.00 -4.58
N TYR A 78 -5.51 6.80 -4.14
CA TYR A 78 -5.58 5.64 -5.03
C TYR A 78 -6.93 5.55 -5.77
N SER A 79 -8.00 6.15 -5.24
CA SER A 79 -9.31 6.14 -5.90
C SER A 79 -10.29 7.15 -5.32
N THR A 80 -11.21 7.64 -6.16
CA THR A 80 -12.47 8.29 -5.73
C THR A 80 -13.70 7.50 -6.18
N LYS A 81 -13.51 6.29 -6.73
CA LYS A 81 -14.59 5.40 -7.16
C LYS A 81 -14.92 4.42 -6.03
N GLU A 82 -16.20 4.26 -5.74
CA GLU A 82 -16.70 3.39 -4.68
C GLU A 82 -16.21 1.94 -4.83
N LYS A 83 -16.35 1.36 -6.03
CA LYS A 83 -15.99 -0.04 -6.30
C LYS A 83 -14.51 -0.31 -6.61
N LYS A 84 -13.67 0.74 -6.69
CA LYS A 84 -12.23 0.54 -6.98
C LYS A 84 -11.46 0.35 -5.67
N SER A 85 -10.88 -0.84 -5.53
CA SER A 85 -10.03 -1.22 -4.41
C SER A 85 -8.59 -0.71 -4.58
N LEU A 86 -7.75 -0.92 -3.55
CA LEU A 86 -6.33 -0.57 -3.62
C LEU A 86 -5.57 -1.48 -4.59
N GLU A 87 -5.88 -2.78 -4.58
CA GLU A 87 -5.33 -3.79 -5.48
C GLU A 87 -5.66 -3.46 -6.93
N MET A 88 -6.92 -3.12 -7.23
CA MET A 88 -7.31 -2.65 -8.56
C MET A 88 -6.55 -1.38 -8.95
N SER A 89 -6.24 -0.48 -8.01
CA SER A 89 -5.40 0.68 -8.31
C SER A 89 -3.97 0.32 -8.64
N VAL A 90 -3.40 -0.68 -7.96
CA VAL A 90 -2.04 -1.17 -8.23
C VAL A 90 -1.99 -1.86 -9.60
N VAL A 91 -2.92 -2.77 -9.87
CA VAL A 91 -2.98 -3.48 -11.17
C VAL A 91 -3.17 -2.50 -12.33
N SER A 92 -4.11 -1.56 -12.23
CA SER A 92 -4.25 -0.51 -13.26
C SER A 92 -2.99 0.33 -13.45
N LEU A 93 -2.20 0.55 -12.39
CA LEU A 93 -0.96 1.31 -12.48
C LEU A 93 0.14 0.51 -13.18
N LEU A 94 0.21 -0.80 -12.93
CA LEU A 94 1.11 -1.71 -13.63
C LEU A 94 0.75 -1.79 -15.12
N GLU A 95 -0.51 -2.05 -15.44
CA GLU A 95 -1.02 -2.12 -16.83
C GLU A 95 -0.73 -0.83 -17.60
N LYS A 96 -1.04 0.33 -17.01
CA LYS A 96 -0.85 1.65 -17.65
C LYS A 96 0.61 1.90 -18.03
N ASN A 97 1.56 1.37 -17.26
CA ASN A 97 2.98 1.56 -17.48
C ASN A 97 3.66 0.34 -18.11
N GLU A 98 2.88 -0.63 -18.60
CA GLU A 98 3.38 -1.88 -19.21
C GLU A 98 4.37 -2.62 -18.31
N LEU A 99 4.09 -2.62 -17.00
CA LEU A 99 4.93 -3.25 -15.99
C LEU A 99 4.37 -4.61 -15.56
N THR A 100 5.29 -5.53 -15.33
CA THR A 100 5.02 -6.83 -14.73
C THR A 100 5.47 -6.87 -13.27
N ILE A 101 4.86 -7.75 -12.46
CA ILE A 101 5.12 -7.85 -11.03
C ILE A 101 5.37 -9.28 -10.55
N SER A 102 6.30 -9.43 -9.61
CA SER A 102 6.45 -10.63 -8.77
C SER A 102 6.36 -10.29 -7.27
N THR A 103 6.11 -11.31 -6.43
CA THR A 103 6.10 -11.16 -4.96
C THR A 103 7.07 -12.13 -4.28
N ALA A 104 7.67 -11.72 -3.17
CA ALA A 104 8.47 -12.57 -2.29
C ALA A 104 8.00 -12.44 -0.84
N GLU A 105 7.29 -13.45 -0.35
CA GLU A 105 6.59 -13.39 0.92
C GLU A 105 7.21 -14.29 1.98
N SER A 106 7.36 -13.76 3.19
CA SER A 106 7.70 -14.52 4.39
C SER A 106 6.53 -14.50 5.37
N CYS A 107 6.39 -13.47 6.22
CA CYS A 107 5.40 -13.45 7.30
C CYS A 107 3.94 -13.38 6.81
N THR A 108 3.69 -12.88 5.59
CA THR A 108 2.37 -12.83 4.97
C THR A 108 1.94 -14.16 4.37
N GLY A 109 2.88 -15.01 3.94
CA GLY A 109 2.61 -16.39 3.54
C GLY A 109 1.67 -16.54 2.35
N GLY A 110 1.72 -15.64 1.37
CA GLY A 110 0.91 -15.70 0.15
C GLY A 110 -0.30 -14.77 0.15
N LEU A 111 -0.54 -14.05 1.25
CA LEU A 111 -1.67 -13.13 1.34
C LEU A 111 -1.53 -11.94 0.39
N LEU A 112 -0.31 -11.44 0.17
CA LEU A 112 -0.08 -10.32 -0.74
C LEU A 112 -0.33 -10.75 -2.19
N ALA A 113 0.27 -11.87 -2.60
CA ALA A 113 0.02 -12.50 -3.89
C ALA A 113 -1.47 -12.74 -4.10
N GLY A 114 -2.14 -13.41 -3.15
CA GLY A 114 -3.57 -13.72 -3.25
C GLY A 114 -4.45 -12.47 -3.39
N ARG A 115 -4.11 -11.37 -2.71
CA ARG A 115 -4.85 -10.11 -2.83
C ARG A 115 -4.70 -9.46 -4.20
N ILE A 116 -3.49 -9.47 -4.76
CA ILE A 116 -3.26 -8.98 -6.12
C ILE A 116 -3.96 -9.89 -7.14
N ILE A 117 -3.83 -11.21 -7.00
CA ILE A 117 -4.40 -12.23 -7.89
C ILE A 117 -5.95 -12.18 -7.92
N ASN A 118 -6.60 -11.69 -6.88
CA ASN A 118 -8.06 -11.52 -6.86
C ASN A 118 -8.57 -10.43 -7.82
N VAL A 119 -7.69 -9.61 -8.40
CA VAL A 119 -8.08 -8.60 -9.39
C VAL A 119 -8.30 -9.28 -10.75
N PRO A 120 -9.47 -9.13 -11.40
CA PRO A 120 -9.68 -9.66 -12.75
C PRO A 120 -8.66 -9.11 -13.75
N GLY A 121 -8.14 -9.96 -14.65
CA GLY A 121 -7.16 -9.58 -15.67
C GLY A 121 -5.70 -9.54 -15.20
N VAL A 122 -5.45 -9.78 -13.90
CA VAL A 122 -4.10 -9.68 -13.31
C VAL A 122 -3.05 -10.62 -13.93
N SER A 123 -3.46 -11.66 -14.67
CA SER A 123 -2.56 -12.53 -15.43
C SER A 123 -1.67 -11.78 -16.42
N ASP A 124 -2.11 -10.61 -16.88
CA ASP A 124 -1.37 -9.81 -17.86
C ASP A 124 -0.13 -9.14 -17.23
N VAL A 125 -0.16 -8.91 -15.91
CA VAL A 125 0.93 -8.23 -15.19
C VAL A 125 1.61 -9.10 -14.15
N TYR A 126 0.92 -10.05 -13.52
CA TYR A 126 1.48 -10.85 -12.42
C TYR A 126 2.19 -12.08 -12.94
N LYS A 127 3.51 -12.15 -12.70
CA LYS A 127 4.38 -13.23 -13.18
C LYS A 127 4.42 -14.39 -12.21
N GLU A 128 4.91 -14.14 -11.00
CA GLU A 128 5.24 -15.20 -10.05
C GLU A 128 5.18 -14.73 -8.59
N GLY A 129 4.91 -15.65 -7.68
CA GLY A 129 4.97 -15.41 -6.23
C GLY A 129 5.82 -16.45 -5.52
N PHE A 130 6.77 -15.98 -4.70
CA PHE A 130 7.72 -16.81 -3.97
C PHE A 130 7.42 -16.81 -2.47
N ILE A 131 6.96 -17.93 -1.93
CA ILE A 131 6.77 -18.08 -0.47
C ILE A 131 8.08 -18.58 0.16
N THR A 132 8.95 -17.66 0.57
CA THR A 132 10.28 -17.97 1.11
C THR A 132 10.33 -17.91 2.62
N TYR A 133 9.50 -18.72 3.28
CA TYR A 133 9.31 -18.66 4.74
C TYR A 133 10.60 -18.94 5.55
N THR A 134 11.48 -19.82 5.05
CA THR A 134 12.74 -20.18 5.74
C THR A 134 13.95 -19.47 5.16
N ASN A 135 15.01 -19.29 5.97
CA ASN A 135 16.30 -18.79 5.49
C ASN A 135 16.86 -19.63 4.33
N LYS A 136 16.67 -20.96 4.37
CA LYS A 136 17.08 -21.84 3.28
C LYS A 136 16.34 -21.51 1.98
N ALA A 137 15.03 -21.27 2.04
CA ALA A 137 14.22 -20.88 0.89
C ALA A 137 14.63 -19.51 0.33
N LYS A 138 14.81 -18.50 1.20
CA LYS A 138 15.29 -17.16 0.80
C LYS A 138 16.61 -17.25 0.01
N ARG A 139 17.55 -18.05 0.48
CA ARG A 139 18.84 -18.26 -0.19
C ARG A 139 18.71 -19.03 -1.50
N LYS A 140 17.94 -20.14 -1.50
CA LYS A 140 17.84 -21.05 -2.64
C LYS A 140 17.10 -20.41 -3.81
N THR A 141 16.00 -19.72 -3.51
CA THR A 141 15.06 -19.21 -4.53
C THR A 141 15.38 -17.78 -4.93
N LEU A 142 15.79 -16.93 -3.99
CA LEU A 142 15.95 -15.49 -4.23
C LEU A 142 17.41 -15.03 -4.12
N GLY A 143 18.36 -15.95 -3.99
CA GLY A 143 19.78 -15.61 -3.92
C GLY A 143 20.20 -14.78 -2.70
N VAL A 144 19.36 -14.66 -1.66
CA VAL A 144 19.69 -13.92 -0.43
C VAL A 144 21.03 -14.42 0.12
N ASN A 145 21.93 -13.52 0.49
CA ASN A 145 23.27 -13.87 0.88
C ASN A 145 23.29 -14.51 2.29
N LYS A 146 24.06 -15.59 2.45
CA LYS A 146 24.28 -16.22 3.76
C LYS A 146 24.88 -15.23 4.77
N ALA A 147 25.77 -14.34 4.31
CA ALA A 147 26.38 -13.31 5.14
C ALA A 147 25.36 -12.28 5.65
N THR A 148 24.43 -11.86 4.79
CA THR A 148 23.33 -10.94 5.15
C THR A 148 22.45 -11.54 6.24
N LEU A 149 22.01 -12.79 6.05
CA LEU A 149 21.20 -13.50 7.04
C LEU A 149 21.95 -13.72 8.36
N LYS A 150 23.26 -13.97 8.32
CA LYS A 150 24.09 -14.14 9.53
C LYS A 150 24.28 -12.82 10.29
N LYS A 151 24.52 -11.72 9.58
CA LYS A 151 24.86 -10.41 10.19
C LYS A 151 23.62 -9.65 10.65
N TYR A 152 22.58 -9.59 9.80
CA TYR A 152 21.41 -8.75 10.03
C TYR A 152 20.17 -9.55 10.44
N GLY A 153 20.14 -10.86 10.17
CA GLY A 153 18.99 -11.72 10.40
C GLY A 153 17.91 -11.58 9.31
N ALA A 154 16.97 -12.51 9.28
CA ALA A 154 15.92 -12.58 8.25
C ALA A 154 15.01 -11.35 8.24
N VAL A 155 14.72 -10.79 9.41
CA VAL A 155 13.91 -9.58 9.57
C VAL A 155 14.84 -8.38 9.62
N SER A 156 15.18 -7.84 8.45
CA SER A 156 16.08 -6.70 8.28
C SER A 156 15.85 -6.03 6.92
N ALA A 157 16.21 -4.75 6.82
CA ALA A 157 16.15 -4.02 5.57
C ALA A 157 17.03 -4.65 4.47
N GLN A 158 18.20 -5.19 4.84
CA GLN A 158 19.13 -5.84 3.90
C GLN A 158 18.53 -7.13 3.34
N THR A 159 17.87 -7.94 4.17
CA THR A 159 17.20 -9.16 3.69
C THR A 159 16.01 -8.82 2.79
N ALA A 160 15.18 -7.82 3.15
CA ALA A 160 14.10 -7.36 2.28
C ALA A 160 14.63 -6.87 0.92
N ARG A 161 15.70 -6.07 0.92
CA ARG A 161 16.35 -5.60 -0.32
C ARG A 161 16.77 -6.76 -1.22
N GLU A 162 17.47 -7.74 -0.67
CA GLU A 162 17.94 -8.91 -1.42
C GLU A 162 16.78 -9.80 -1.89
N MET A 163 15.73 -9.95 -1.08
CA MET A 163 14.53 -10.69 -1.49
C MET A 163 13.81 -10.01 -2.66
N ALA A 164 13.69 -8.69 -2.67
CA ALA A 164 13.09 -7.95 -3.78
C ALA A 164 13.92 -8.12 -5.06
N LEU A 165 15.23 -7.86 -5.01
CA LEU A 165 16.11 -8.05 -6.17
C LEU A 165 16.07 -9.48 -6.71
N GLY A 166 16.13 -10.47 -5.82
CA GLY A 166 16.07 -11.87 -6.20
C GLY A 166 14.75 -12.24 -6.86
N ALA A 167 13.63 -11.72 -6.37
CA ALA A 167 12.31 -11.98 -6.95
C ALA A 167 12.16 -11.35 -8.34
N ALA A 168 12.61 -10.11 -8.51
CA ALA A 168 12.62 -9.45 -9.80
C ALA A 168 13.43 -10.24 -10.84
N LEU A 169 14.62 -10.69 -10.43
CA LEU A 169 15.54 -11.45 -11.29
C LEU A 169 14.99 -12.83 -11.65
N GLU A 170 14.52 -13.60 -10.67
CA GLU A 170 14.04 -14.98 -10.88
C GLU A 170 12.79 -15.01 -11.76
N ALA A 171 11.87 -14.05 -11.56
CA ALA A 171 10.62 -13.98 -12.31
C ALA A 171 10.70 -13.17 -13.62
N ASP A 172 11.87 -12.59 -13.93
CA ASP A 172 12.07 -11.62 -15.01
C ASP A 172 10.97 -10.54 -15.05
N SER A 173 10.74 -9.91 -13.90
CA SER A 173 9.66 -8.95 -13.69
C SER A 173 10.18 -7.54 -13.49
N ASP A 174 9.45 -6.55 -14.01
CA ASP A 174 9.84 -5.14 -13.94
C ASP A 174 9.77 -4.58 -12.52
N VAL A 175 8.83 -5.12 -11.75
CA VAL A 175 8.56 -4.76 -10.37
C VAL A 175 8.57 -6.01 -9.51
N SER A 176 9.12 -5.91 -8.30
CA SER A 176 8.90 -6.93 -7.29
C SER A 176 8.67 -6.32 -5.94
N ILE A 177 7.94 -7.04 -5.10
CA ILE A 177 7.73 -6.67 -3.70
C ILE A 177 8.07 -7.82 -2.79
N SER A 178 8.83 -7.53 -1.75
CA SER A 178 9.28 -8.48 -0.75
C SER A 178 8.79 -8.09 0.63
N VAL A 179 8.49 -9.09 1.46
CA VAL A 179 8.02 -8.89 2.82
C VAL A 179 8.70 -9.85 3.78
N THR A 180 9.34 -9.31 4.82
CA THR A 180 9.90 -10.10 5.93
C THR A 180 9.67 -9.42 7.27
N GLY A 181 9.19 -10.18 8.26
CA GLY A 181 8.77 -9.60 9.54
C GLY A 181 8.40 -10.62 10.60
N ILE A 182 8.04 -10.12 11.77
CA ILE A 182 7.67 -10.90 12.95
C ILE A 182 6.18 -10.70 13.20
N ALA A 183 5.35 -11.61 12.71
CA ALA A 183 3.90 -11.51 12.90
C ALA A 183 3.44 -11.92 14.32
N GLY A 184 4.29 -12.56 15.13
CA GLY A 184 3.91 -13.02 16.47
C GLY A 184 3.08 -14.32 16.50
N PRO A 185 2.60 -14.73 17.69
CA PRO A 185 2.80 -14.03 18.97
C PRO A 185 4.25 -14.12 19.49
N ASP A 186 5.01 -15.11 19.04
CA ASP A 186 6.40 -15.34 19.45
C ASP A 186 7.41 -14.76 18.44
N GLY A 187 8.70 -14.85 18.81
CA GLY A 187 9.83 -14.52 17.92
C GLY A 187 10.28 -13.05 17.97
N GLY A 188 9.58 -12.22 18.75
CA GLY A 188 10.00 -10.85 19.03
C GLY A 188 11.12 -10.78 20.08
N THR A 189 11.92 -9.72 20.00
CA THR A 189 12.88 -9.31 21.04
C THR A 189 12.69 -7.81 21.34
N ALA A 190 13.35 -7.29 22.37
CA ALA A 190 13.31 -5.85 22.66
C ALA A 190 13.77 -4.99 21.47
N GLN A 191 14.77 -5.45 20.71
CA GLN A 191 15.29 -4.76 19.54
C GLN A 191 14.45 -5.01 18.28
N LYS A 192 13.85 -6.20 18.17
CA LYS A 192 13.01 -6.60 17.03
C LYS A 192 11.65 -7.11 17.53
N PRO A 193 10.75 -6.21 17.94
CA PRO A 193 9.50 -6.60 18.55
C PRO A 193 8.57 -7.32 17.56
N VAL A 194 7.57 -8.02 18.09
CA VAL A 194 6.41 -8.46 17.30
C VAL A 194 5.79 -7.24 16.62
N GLY A 195 5.38 -7.40 15.36
CA GLY A 195 4.88 -6.32 14.52
C GLY A 195 5.96 -5.63 13.68
N LEU A 196 7.25 -5.89 13.91
CA LEU A 196 8.32 -5.38 13.05
C LEU A 196 8.30 -6.09 11.69
N VAL A 197 8.18 -5.30 10.63
CA VAL A 197 8.16 -5.78 9.24
C VAL A 197 9.00 -4.86 8.37
N TYR A 198 9.79 -5.44 7.47
CA TYR A 198 10.45 -4.73 6.38
C TYR A 198 9.77 -5.11 5.06
N ILE A 199 9.46 -4.08 4.27
CA ILE A 199 8.89 -4.23 2.93
C ILE A 199 9.88 -3.63 1.95
N GLY A 200 10.34 -4.43 0.99
CA GLY A 200 11.24 -4.00 -0.06
C GLY A 200 10.55 -4.00 -1.42
N VAL A 201 10.59 -2.90 -2.14
CA VAL A 201 10.03 -2.76 -3.50
C VAL A 201 11.17 -2.50 -4.47
N CYS A 202 11.28 -3.33 -5.51
CA CYS A 202 12.18 -3.09 -6.63
C CYS A 202 11.37 -2.61 -7.84
N VAL A 203 11.75 -1.50 -8.46
CA VAL A 203 11.22 -1.02 -9.74
C VAL A 203 12.39 -0.83 -10.69
N LYS A 204 12.46 -1.63 -11.77
CA LYS A 204 13.54 -1.59 -12.77
C LYS A 204 14.95 -1.54 -12.13
N ASN A 205 15.23 -2.45 -11.19
CA ASN A 205 16.46 -2.57 -10.38
C ASN A 205 16.69 -1.51 -9.29
N ASN A 206 15.82 -0.49 -9.17
CA ASN A 206 15.87 0.47 -8.07
C ASN A 206 15.08 -0.07 -6.88
N VAL A 207 15.77 -0.28 -5.75
CA VAL A 207 15.15 -0.89 -4.56
C VAL A 207 14.96 0.14 -3.47
N HIS A 208 13.71 0.30 -3.05
CA HIS A 208 13.33 1.01 -1.85
C HIS A 208 12.96 0.01 -0.75
N VAL A 209 13.34 0.29 0.49
CA VAL A 209 12.98 -0.55 1.64
C VAL A 209 12.52 0.32 2.78
N GLU A 210 11.36 -0.02 3.34
CA GLU A 210 10.77 0.71 4.46
C GLU A 210 10.50 -0.24 5.64
N GLU A 211 10.69 0.28 6.85
CA GLU A 211 10.39 -0.40 8.11
C GLU A 211 8.99 -0.01 8.59
N PHE A 212 8.21 -1.01 8.99
CA PHE A 212 6.90 -0.82 9.59
C PHE A 212 6.85 -1.48 10.97
N ARG A 213 6.08 -0.87 11.87
CA ARG A 213 5.81 -1.38 13.22
C ARG A 213 4.31 -1.45 13.44
N PHE A 214 3.76 -2.64 13.26
CA PHE A 214 2.34 -2.89 13.40
C PHE A 214 1.97 -3.34 14.80
N THR A 215 0.74 -3.09 15.20
CA THR A 215 0.17 -3.55 16.48
C THR A 215 -0.95 -4.55 16.25
N GLY A 216 -1.27 -5.34 17.27
CA GLY A 216 -2.34 -6.34 17.22
C GLY A 216 -1.81 -7.77 17.14
N ASP A 217 -2.70 -8.71 16.88
CA ASP A 217 -2.37 -10.12 16.79
C ASP A 217 -1.71 -10.50 15.45
N ARG A 218 -1.39 -11.79 15.30
CA ARG A 218 -0.75 -12.32 14.10
C ARG A 218 -1.55 -12.06 12.82
N ALA A 219 -2.88 -12.11 12.87
CA ALA A 219 -3.72 -11.84 11.73
C ALA A 219 -3.72 -10.34 11.41
N ASN A 220 -3.85 -9.48 12.43
CA ASN A 220 -3.79 -8.03 12.26
C ASN A 220 -2.47 -7.57 11.66
N VAL A 221 -1.33 -8.09 12.14
CA VAL A 221 0.00 -7.71 11.60
C VAL A 221 0.13 -8.10 10.14
N ARG A 222 -0.33 -9.31 9.77
CA ARG A 222 -0.28 -9.79 8.38
C ARG A 222 -1.15 -8.94 7.45
N GLU A 223 -2.37 -8.58 7.88
CA GLU A 223 -3.27 -7.76 7.07
C GLU A 223 -2.73 -6.33 6.88
N GLN A 224 -2.29 -5.69 7.96
CA GLN A 224 -1.65 -4.37 7.89
C GLN A 224 -0.41 -4.37 6.99
N THR A 225 0.37 -5.46 7.03
CA THR A 225 1.53 -5.66 6.15
C THR A 225 1.13 -5.68 4.68
N VAL A 226 0.06 -6.42 4.32
CA VAL A 226 -0.41 -6.49 2.92
C VAL A 226 -0.89 -5.13 2.42
N ILE A 227 -1.66 -4.41 3.24
CA ILE A 227 -2.17 -3.09 2.86
C ILE A 227 -1.02 -2.08 2.70
N SER A 228 -0.07 -2.07 3.64
CA SER A 228 1.09 -1.18 3.59
C SER A 228 2.02 -1.54 2.42
N ALA A 229 2.17 -2.84 2.10
CA ALA A 229 2.91 -3.32 0.94
C ALA A 229 2.33 -2.78 -0.37
N LEU A 230 1.01 -2.86 -0.55
CA LEU A 230 0.33 -2.31 -1.72
C LEU A 230 0.45 -0.78 -1.81
N GLY A 231 0.38 -0.09 -0.68
CA GLY A 231 0.60 1.36 -0.59
C GLY A 231 2.02 1.76 -1.02
N LEU A 232 3.03 1.10 -0.45
CA LEU A 232 4.44 1.36 -0.76
C LEU A 232 4.76 1.03 -2.22
N LEU A 233 4.26 -0.10 -2.73
CA LEU A 233 4.38 -0.49 -4.13
C LEU A 233 3.88 0.61 -5.06
N ARG A 234 2.67 1.11 -4.81
CA ARG A 234 2.06 2.18 -5.59
C ARG A 234 2.91 3.45 -5.53
N LYS A 235 3.38 3.84 -4.34
CA LYS A 235 4.26 5.00 -4.14
C LYS A 235 5.54 4.88 -4.97
N CYS A 236 6.27 3.77 -4.85
CA CYS A 236 7.53 3.58 -5.57
C CYS A 236 7.35 3.57 -7.09
N ILE A 237 6.27 3.00 -7.61
CA ILE A 237 5.98 3.05 -9.05
C ILE A 237 5.70 4.49 -9.50
N LEU A 238 4.88 5.24 -8.75
CA LEU A 238 4.59 6.64 -9.09
C LEU A 238 5.85 7.50 -9.06
N GLU A 239 6.67 7.38 -8.02
CA GLU A 239 7.93 8.12 -7.89
C GLU A 239 8.92 7.80 -9.02
N TYR A 240 8.94 6.56 -9.51
CA TYR A 240 9.82 6.18 -10.63
C TYR A 240 9.44 6.87 -11.96
N PHE A 241 8.16 7.18 -12.18
CA PHE A 241 7.66 7.82 -13.40
C PHE A 241 7.29 9.30 -13.23
N SER A 242 7.60 9.90 -12.06
CA SER A 242 7.36 11.31 -11.78
C SER A 242 8.46 12.21 -12.36
#